data_AF-A0A377TD37-F1
#
_entry.id   AF-A0A377TD37-F1
#
_cell.length_a   1.000
_cell.length_b   1.000
_cell.length_c   1.000
_cell.angle_alpha   90.00
_cell.angle_beta   90.00
_cell.angle_gamma   90.00
#
_symmetry.space_group_name_H-M   'P 1'
#
loop_
_entity.id
_entity.type
_entity.pdbx_description
1 polymer ?
#
loop_
_entity_poly.entity_id
_entity_poly.type
_entity_poly.pdbx_seq_one_letter_code
_entity_poly.pdbx_strand_id
1 'polypeptide(L)'
;MGNEGELSEGVTFKTSAFYNTYKNFIANTRYTRKANPELFGNVPSNIYTIYQAENRDNAFIYGADLTTKINYGTWFSAVNGLSTSFALGYAQGESKSSYAGDKYVDLDSVPPMKLVAGVAWDDPSGIYGTALTATFVKGKKAEATNRQSYNNSGAPLTDSSTDYMNVPGFGMLDATAYWQVAKNVKLSGGVYNITDRKYWDYLSSRTLTDTSNQDAYNKALAVMPGVISSWASMLISNG
;
A
#
# COMPACT_ATOMS: atom_id res chain seq x y z
N MET A 1 -17.96 4.44 -6.75
CA MET A 1 -19.30 3.96 -6.38
C MET A 1 -19.12 2.91 -5.30
N GLY A 2 -19.85 3.00 -4.19
CA GLY A 2 -19.75 2.05 -3.09
C GLY A 2 -21.13 1.60 -2.64
N ASN A 3 -21.25 0.33 -2.30
CA ASN A 3 -22.46 -0.29 -1.78
C ASN A 3 -22.14 -0.92 -0.43
N GLU A 4 -23.03 -0.72 0.53
CA GLU A 4 -23.02 -1.39 1.82
C GLU A 4 -24.39 -2.04 2.01
N GLY A 5 -24.39 -3.25 2.55
CA GLY A 5 -25.64 -3.95 2.80
C GLY A 5 -25.48 -5.19 3.66
N GLU A 6 -26.61 -5.77 4.02
CA GLU A 6 -26.71 -7.10 4.60
C GLU A 6 -27.17 -8.05 3.50
N LEU A 7 -26.36 -9.06 3.16
CA LEU A 7 -26.74 -10.06 2.14
C LEU A 7 -27.81 -11.01 2.68
N SER A 8 -27.74 -11.29 3.97
CA SER A 8 -28.67 -12.08 4.76
C SER A 8 -28.46 -11.74 6.24
N GLU A 9 -29.41 -12.11 7.09
CA GLU A 9 -29.28 -11.93 8.54
C GLU A 9 -27.96 -12.53 9.03
N GLY A 10 -27.12 -11.76 9.73
CA GLY A 10 -25.80 -12.22 10.20
C GLY A 10 -24.64 -12.07 9.21
N VAL A 11 -24.89 -11.64 7.96
CA VAL A 11 -23.84 -11.34 6.96
C VAL A 11 -23.87 -9.88 6.54
N THR A 12 -22.83 -9.14 6.92
CA THR A 12 -22.62 -7.76 6.46
C THR A 12 -21.53 -7.73 5.40
N PHE A 13 -21.74 -6.95 4.34
CA PHE A 13 -20.70 -6.68 3.36
C PHE A 13 -20.63 -5.19 3.02
N LYS A 14 -19.41 -4.77 2.66
CA LYS A 14 -19.13 -3.46 2.08
C LYS A 14 -18.29 -3.68 0.86
N THR A 15 -18.61 -3.00 -0.23
CA THR A 15 -17.78 -3.02 -1.41
C THR A 15 -17.73 -1.64 -2.03
N SER A 16 -16.58 -1.28 -2.55
CA SER A 16 -16.41 -0.05 -3.29
C SER A 16 -15.59 -0.31 -4.54
N ALA A 17 -15.89 0.46 -5.58
CA ALA A 17 -15.11 0.52 -6.80
C ALA A 17 -14.87 1.97 -7.17
N PHE A 18 -13.68 2.26 -7.67
CA PHE A 18 -13.28 3.62 -8.04
C PHE A 18 -12.51 3.62 -9.34
N TYR A 19 -12.62 4.74 -10.06
CA TYR A 19 -11.84 5.06 -11.24
C TYR A 19 -11.58 6.56 -11.22
N ASN A 20 -10.34 6.93 -10.94
CA ASN A 20 -9.91 8.31 -10.82
C ASN A 20 -8.97 8.64 -11.97
N THR A 21 -9.23 9.75 -12.65
CA THR A 21 -8.30 10.30 -13.64
C THR A 21 -7.75 11.61 -13.13
N TYR A 22 -6.47 11.80 -13.34
CA TYR A 22 -5.72 12.96 -12.93
C TYR A 22 -5.03 13.51 -14.17
N LYS A 23 -5.13 14.82 -14.34
CA LYS A 23 -4.52 15.54 -15.45
C LYS A 23 -3.64 16.64 -14.90
N ASN A 24 -2.63 17.02 -15.67
CA ASN A 24 -1.76 18.15 -15.35
C ASN A 24 -1.03 17.99 -14.01
N PHE A 25 -0.45 16.81 -13.74
CA PHE A 25 0.44 16.68 -12.58
C PHE A 25 1.66 17.56 -12.76
N ILE A 26 1.93 18.37 -11.73
CA ILE A 26 3.14 19.17 -11.67
C ILE A 26 4.32 18.24 -11.38
N ALA A 27 5.27 18.20 -12.30
CA ALA A 27 6.54 17.51 -12.15
C ALA A 27 7.70 18.42 -12.54
N ASN A 28 8.89 18.15 -12.02
CA ASN A 28 10.08 18.87 -12.42
C ASN A 28 10.53 18.38 -13.81
N THR A 29 10.47 19.28 -14.78
CA THR A 29 11.03 19.10 -16.11
C THR A 29 12.45 19.64 -16.13
N ARG A 30 13.39 18.85 -16.63
CA ARG A 30 14.80 19.21 -16.75
C ARG A 30 15.11 19.76 -18.14
N TYR A 31 15.67 20.97 -18.20
CA TYR A 31 16.12 21.60 -19.42
C TYR A 31 17.64 21.78 -19.41
N THR A 32 18.28 21.62 -20.56
CA THR A 32 19.71 21.87 -20.73
C THR A 32 19.95 23.07 -21.64
N ARG A 33 20.97 23.87 -21.32
CA ARG A 33 21.30 25.10 -22.08
C ARG A 33 21.58 24.82 -23.55
N LYS A 34 22.19 23.67 -23.85
CA LYS A 34 22.49 23.22 -25.22
C LYS A 34 21.23 22.98 -26.04
N ALA A 35 20.22 22.35 -25.44
CA ALA A 35 19.00 21.96 -26.14
C ALA A 35 17.93 23.07 -26.17
N ASN A 36 17.93 23.95 -25.16
CA ASN A 36 16.89 24.96 -24.96
C ASN A 36 17.53 26.32 -24.59
N PRO A 37 18.40 26.91 -25.42
CA PRO A 37 19.16 28.12 -25.08
C PRO A 37 18.28 29.32 -24.72
N GLU A 38 17.06 29.39 -25.28
CA GLU A 38 16.06 30.43 -25.04
C GLU A 38 15.60 30.50 -23.57
N LEU A 39 15.58 29.37 -22.86
CA LEU A 39 15.21 29.32 -21.44
C LEU A 39 16.33 29.84 -20.51
N PHE A 40 17.52 30.11 -21.04
CA PHE A 40 18.71 30.46 -20.27
C PHE A 40 19.18 31.91 -20.47
N GLY A 41 18.36 32.75 -21.11
CA GLY A 41 18.71 34.16 -21.38
C GLY A 41 19.05 34.96 -20.12
N ASN A 42 18.35 34.71 -19.01
CA ASN A 42 18.58 35.36 -17.71
C ASN A 42 19.31 34.45 -16.70
N VAL A 43 19.82 33.31 -17.15
CA VAL A 43 20.51 32.33 -16.29
C VAL A 43 22.01 32.54 -16.43
N PRO A 44 22.79 32.64 -15.33
CA PRO A 44 24.25 32.73 -15.37
C PRO A 44 24.91 31.69 -16.28
N SER A 45 25.95 32.10 -17.02
CA SER A 45 26.58 31.28 -18.07
C SER A 45 27.21 29.98 -17.56
N ASN A 46 27.57 29.92 -16.29
CA ASN A 46 28.09 28.72 -15.62
C ASN A 46 27.03 27.69 -15.22
N ILE A 47 25.73 27.99 -15.41
CA ILE A 47 24.63 27.07 -15.16
C ILE A 47 24.17 26.47 -16.50
N TYR A 48 24.23 25.14 -16.59
CA TYR A 48 23.95 24.37 -17.81
C TYR A 48 22.65 23.57 -17.76
N THR A 49 22.04 23.44 -16.58
CA THR A 49 20.79 22.71 -16.37
C THR A 49 19.90 23.51 -15.43
N ILE A 50 18.62 23.61 -15.78
CA ILE A 50 17.57 24.18 -14.92
C ILE A 50 16.43 23.18 -14.81
N TYR A 51 15.66 23.31 -13.73
CA TYR A 51 14.46 22.53 -13.49
C TYR A 51 13.28 23.49 -13.37
N GLN A 52 12.19 23.16 -14.05
CA GLN A 52 10.94 23.92 -13.99
C GLN A 52 9.80 22.99 -13.59
N ALA A 53 8.94 23.46 -12.71
CA ALA A 53 7.74 22.73 -12.31
C ALA A 53 6.65 22.94 -13.38
N GLU A 54 6.24 21.87 -14.05
CA GLU A 54 5.32 21.93 -15.19
C GLU A 54 4.24 20.87 -15.09
N ASN A 55 3.06 21.21 -15.61
CA ASN A 55 1.95 20.27 -15.80
C ASN A 55 2.32 19.28 -16.91
N ARG A 56 2.85 18.13 -16.52
CA ARG A 56 3.50 17.19 -17.44
C ARG A 56 2.73 15.89 -17.62
N ASP A 57 2.22 15.33 -16.52
CA ASP A 57 1.76 13.94 -16.50
C ASP A 57 0.24 13.84 -16.39
N ASN A 58 -0.32 12.85 -17.07
CA ASN A 58 -1.66 12.34 -16.85
C ASN A 58 -1.56 10.97 -16.19
N ALA A 59 -2.46 10.67 -15.26
CA ALA A 59 -2.54 9.36 -14.67
C ALA A 59 -3.98 8.92 -14.47
N PHE A 60 -4.18 7.62 -14.37
CA PHE A 60 -5.43 7.06 -13.91
C PHE A 60 -5.15 5.98 -12.87
N ILE A 61 -6.06 5.85 -11.92
CA ILE A 61 -6.02 4.80 -10.90
C ILE A 61 -7.43 4.23 -10.79
N TYR A 62 -7.53 2.92 -10.86
CA TYR A 62 -8.78 2.20 -10.66
C TYR A 62 -8.58 1.07 -9.68
N GLY A 63 -9.66 0.64 -9.06
CA GLY A 63 -9.59 -0.41 -8.06
C GLY A 63 -10.94 -0.71 -7.47
N ALA A 64 -10.90 -1.69 -6.58
CA ALA A 64 -12.04 -2.11 -5.80
C ALA A 64 -11.61 -2.66 -4.45
N ASP A 65 -12.51 -2.54 -3.48
CA ASP A 65 -12.42 -3.17 -2.19
C ASP A 65 -13.70 -3.97 -1.89
N LEU A 66 -13.51 -5.02 -1.11
CA LEU A 66 -14.57 -5.87 -0.57
C LEU A 66 -14.23 -6.12 0.90
N THR A 67 -15.21 -5.95 1.77
CA THR A 67 -15.18 -6.38 3.16
C THR A 67 -16.43 -7.18 3.45
N THR A 68 -16.29 -8.28 4.19
CA THR A 68 -17.40 -9.14 4.60
C THR A 68 -17.18 -9.55 6.04
N LYS A 69 -18.26 -9.56 6.83
CA LYS A 69 -18.28 -10.12 8.18
C LYS A 69 -19.48 -11.05 8.31
N ILE A 70 -19.25 -12.23 8.87
CA ILE A 70 -20.27 -13.25 9.12
C ILE A 70 -20.32 -13.51 10.62
N ASN A 71 -21.49 -13.37 11.23
CA ASN A 71 -21.73 -13.70 12.63
C ASN A 71 -22.57 -14.97 12.70
N TYR A 72 -21.97 -16.08 13.13
CA TYR A 72 -22.63 -17.39 13.09
C TYR A 72 -23.71 -17.56 14.16
N GLY A 73 -23.62 -16.77 15.24
CA GLY A 73 -24.60 -16.74 16.33
C GLY A 73 -26.04 -16.44 15.88
N THR A 74 -26.20 -15.78 14.74
CA THR A 74 -27.50 -15.50 14.12
C THR A 74 -28.28 -16.77 13.78
N TRP A 75 -27.60 -17.82 13.31
CA TRP A 75 -28.25 -19.08 12.92
C TRP A 75 -28.04 -20.20 13.93
N PHE A 76 -26.94 -20.13 14.70
CA PHE A 76 -26.52 -21.19 15.60
C PHE A 76 -26.19 -20.60 16.96
N SER A 77 -27.15 -20.67 17.89
CA SER A 77 -26.99 -20.18 19.26
C SER A 77 -25.81 -20.83 20.01
N ALA A 78 -25.45 -22.07 19.67
CA ALA A 78 -24.31 -22.79 20.24
C ALA A 78 -22.94 -22.13 19.95
N VAL A 79 -22.86 -21.29 18.91
CA VAL A 79 -21.65 -20.53 18.56
C VAL A 79 -21.91 -19.03 18.56
N ASN A 80 -22.85 -18.58 19.42
CA ASN A 80 -23.05 -17.16 19.66
C ASN A 80 -21.75 -16.54 20.19
N GLY A 81 -21.16 -15.64 19.40
CA GLY A 81 -19.82 -15.09 19.64
C GLY A 81 -18.81 -15.40 18.53
N LEU A 82 -19.01 -16.46 17.75
CA LEU A 82 -18.14 -16.78 16.61
C LEU A 82 -18.43 -15.86 15.42
N SER A 83 -17.37 -15.27 14.87
CA SER A 83 -17.43 -14.53 13.61
C SER A 83 -16.25 -14.80 12.69
N THR A 84 -16.46 -14.62 11.40
CA THR A 84 -15.40 -14.58 10.40
C THR A 84 -15.44 -13.24 9.68
N SER A 85 -14.26 -12.78 9.25
CA SER A 85 -14.11 -11.56 8.48
C SER A 85 -13.21 -11.80 7.27
N PHE A 86 -13.54 -11.15 6.17
CA PHE A 86 -12.76 -11.18 4.94
C PHE A 86 -12.66 -9.76 4.39
N ALA A 87 -11.47 -9.33 3.99
CA ALA A 87 -11.26 -8.07 3.30
C ALA A 87 -10.26 -8.25 2.14
N LEU A 88 -10.59 -7.71 0.97
CA LEU A 88 -9.76 -7.75 -0.22
C LEU A 88 -9.71 -6.34 -0.81
N GLY A 89 -8.51 -5.84 -1.08
CA GLY A 89 -8.28 -4.57 -1.76
C GLY A 89 -7.37 -4.75 -2.97
N TYR A 90 -7.80 -4.21 -4.10
CA TYR A 90 -7.04 -4.17 -5.35
C TYR A 90 -7.05 -2.77 -5.94
N ALA A 91 -5.89 -2.29 -6.37
CA ALA A 91 -5.74 -1.06 -7.11
C ALA A 91 -4.65 -1.21 -8.17
N GLN A 92 -4.87 -0.62 -9.33
CA GLN A 92 -3.91 -0.48 -10.40
C GLN A 92 -3.97 0.95 -10.91
N GLY A 93 -2.81 1.51 -11.25
CA GLY A 93 -2.77 2.82 -11.84
C GLY A 93 -1.53 3.00 -12.70
N GLU A 94 -1.67 3.79 -13.74
CA GLU A 94 -0.63 4.07 -14.70
C GLU A 94 -0.56 5.57 -14.94
N SER A 95 0.64 6.05 -15.30
CA SER A 95 0.88 7.44 -15.65
C SER A 95 1.64 7.55 -16.97
N LYS A 96 1.40 8.64 -17.69
CA LYS A 96 2.05 8.98 -18.95
C LYS A 96 2.34 10.48 -18.99
N SER A 97 3.56 10.85 -19.35
CA SER A 97 3.97 12.23 -19.60
C SER A 97 3.59 12.69 -21.01
N SER A 98 3.65 14.01 -21.22
CA SER A 98 3.51 14.63 -22.54
C SER A 98 4.71 14.45 -23.47
N TYR A 99 5.81 13.83 -23.01
CA TYR A 99 7.01 13.68 -23.84
C TYR A 99 6.77 12.73 -25.02
N ALA A 100 7.37 13.07 -26.17
CA ALA A 100 7.37 12.19 -27.33
C ALA A 100 8.01 10.84 -26.97
N GLY A 101 7.43 9.73 -27.41
CA GLY A 101 7.92 8.38 -27.11
C GLY A 101 7.49 7.81 -25.75
N ASP A 102 6.89 8.61 -24.85
CA ASP A 102 6.42 8.08 -23.58
C ASP A 102 5.13 7.26 -23.72
N LYS A 103 4.95 6.31 -22.80
CA LYS A 103 3.83 5.37 -22.72
C LYS A 103 3.24 5.38 -21.32
N TYR A 104 2.08 4.75 -21.17
CA TYR A 104 1.56 4.49 -19.83
C TYR A 104 2.47 3.47 -19.14
N VAL A 105 2.90 3.83 -17.93
CA VAL A 105 3.78 3.03 -17.07
C VAL A 105 3.14 2.97 -15.70
N ASP A 106 3.21 1.80 -15.06
CA ASP A 106 2.69 1.54 -13.73
C ASP A 106 3.14 2.60 -12.72
N LEU A 107 2.19 3.08 -11.93
CA LEU A 107 2.47 3.92 -10.78
C LEU A 107 3.06 3.07 -9.66
N ASP A 108 4.33 3.30 -9.38
CA ASP A 108 5.06 2.63 -8.30
C ASP A 108 4.45 2.94 -6.92
N SER A 109 3.77 4.08 -6.75
CA SER A 109 3.08 4.50 -5.53
C SER A 109 1.76 3.77 -5.26
N VAL A 110 1.21 3.05 -6.25
CA VAL A 110 0.00 2.23 -6.04
C VAL A 110 0.40 0.94 -5.34
N PRO A 111 -0.11 0.65 -4.13
CA PRO A 111 0.29 -0.52 -3.36
C PRO A 111 -0.17 -1.83 -4.03
N PRO A 112 0.45 -2.98 -3.70
CA PRO A 112 0.01 -4.27 -4.20
C PRO A 112 -1.35 -4.67 -3.62
N MET A 113 -1.97 -5.67 -4.26
CA MET A 113 -3.19 -6.29 -3.76
C MET A 113 -2.99 -6.86 -2.33
N LYS A 114 -3.97 -6.65 -1.46
CA LYS A 114 -3.96 -7.10 -0.06
C LYS A 114 -5.23 -7.87 0.26
N LEU A 115 -5.06 -9.01 0.92
CA LEU A 115 -6.13 -9.84 1.46
C LEU A 115 -5.96 -9.98 2.97
N VAL A 116 -7.03 -9.84 3.73
CA VAL A 116 -7.07 -10.07 5.17
C VAL A 116 -8.23 -11.01 5.46
N ALA A 117 -7.96 -12.10 6.17
CA ALA A 117 -8.97 -13.04 6.62
C ALA A 117 -8.85 -13.23 8.13
N GLY A 118 -9.96 -13.35 8.83
CA GLY A 118 -9.98 -13.45 10.29
C GLY A 118 -11.06 -14.38 10.80
N VAL A 119 -10.77 -15.02 11.92
CA VAL A 119 -11.73 -15.74 12.76
C VAL A 119 -11.66 -15.14 14.14
N ALA A 120 -12.80 -14.82 14.73
CA ALA A 120 -12.88 -14.27 16.07
C ALA A 120 -13.94 -14.97 16.90
N TRP A 121 -13.68 -15.07 18.20
CA TRP A 121 -14.65 -15.43 19.22
C TRP A 121 -14.76 -14.27 20.20
N ASP A 122 -15.97 -13.74 20.34
CA ASP A 122 -16.33 -12.75 21.36
C ASP A 122 -17.34 -13.39 22.31
N ASP A 123 -17.01 -13.47 23.60
CA ASP A 123 -17.96 -13.95 24.61
C ASP A 123 -19.24 -13.10 24.56
N PRO A 124 -20.45 -13.69 24.50
CA PRO A 124 -21.70 -12.93 24.44
C PRO A 124 -21.93 -11.99 25.63
N SER A 125 -21.30 -12.27 26.78
CA SER A 125 -21.35 -11.39 27.95
C SER A 125 -20.29 -10.29 27.90
N GLY A 126 -19.47 -10.24 26.85
CA GLY A 126 -18.43 -9.25 26.61
C GLY A 126 -17.20 -9.38 27.52
N ILE A 127 -17.05 -10.51 28.21
CA ILE A 127 -15.99 -10.66 29.22
C ILE A 127 -14.65 -10.87 28.54
N TYR A 128 -14.56 -11.65 27.49
CA TYR A 128 -13.31 -11.92 26.80
C TYR A 128 -13.54 -12.14 25.32
N GLY A 129 -12.48 -12.01 24.54
CA GLY A 129 -12.52 -12.39 23.14
C GLY A 129 -11.13 -12.60 22.59
N THR A 130 -11.06 -13.36 21.51
CA THR A 130 -9.81 -13.73 20.84
C THR A 130 -10.03 -13.70 19.34
N ALA A 131 -9.01 -13.28 18.60
CA ALA A 131 -9.05 -13.31 17.14
C ALA A 131 -7.73 -13.80 16.56
N LEU A 132 -7.83 -14.56 15.48
CA LEU A 132 -6.72 -14.96 14.63
C LEU A 132 -6.92 -14.29 13.27
N THR A 133 -5.93 -13.52 12.82
CA THR A 133 -5.99 -12.75 11.57
C THR A 133 -4.82 -13.12 10.68
N ALA A 134 -5.11 -13.55 9.46
CA ALA A 134 -4.13 -13.79 8.41
C ALA A 134 -4.15 -12.64 7.39
N THR A 135 -2.99 -12.06 7.12
CA THR A 135 -2.83 -11.01 6.10
C THR A 135 -1.90 -11.50 5.00
N PHE A 136 -2.29 -11.30 3.75
CA PHE A 136 -1.52 -11.65 2.57
C PHE A 136 -1.38 -10.42 1.66
N VAL A 137 -0.16 -10.18 1.19
CA VAL A 137 0.15 -9.10 0.26
C VAL A 137 0.83 -9.70 -0.97
N LYS A 138 0.32 -9.35 -2.15
CA LYS A 138 0.88 -9.82 -3.43
C LYS A 138 2.25 -9.20 -3.66
N GLY A 139 3.19 -9.97 -4.22
CA GLY A 139 4.46 -9.44 -4.69
C GLY A 139 4.26 -8.48 -5.87
N LYS A 140 5.11 -7.46 -5.97
CA LYS A 140 5.04 -6.45 -7.02
C LYS A 140 6.45 -5.93 -7.33
N LYS A 141 6.68 -5.63 -8.61
CA LYS A 141 7.89 -4.98 -9.12
C LYS A 141 7.49 -3.62 -9.67
N ALA A 142 8.20 -2.57 -9.29
CA ALA A 142 8.00 -1.24 -9.87
C ALA A 142 8.73 -1.12 -11.21
N GLU A 143 8.24 -0.23 -12.07
CA GLU A 143 8.87 0.08 -13.34
C GLU A 143 9.56 1.44 -13.29
N ALA A 144 10.84 1.50 -13.67
CA ALA A 144 11.58 2.75 -13.72
C ALA A 144 11.24 3.54 -14.99
N THR A 145 11.25 4.87 -14.88
CA THR A 145 11.08 5.77 -16.04
C THR A 145 12.21 6.79 -16.11
N ASN A 146 12.55 7.22 -17.31
CA ASN A 146 13.54 8.28 -17.53
C ASN A 146 12.92 9.68 -17.50
N ARG A 147 11.65 9.84 -17.08
CA ARG A 147 10.93 11.13 -17.15
C ARG A 147 11.65 12.24 -16.41
N GLN A 148 12.22 11.95 -15.24
CA GLN A 148 12.96 12.93 -14.43
C GLN A 148 14.35 13.27 -14.99
N SER A 149 14.92 12.38 -15.79
CA SER A 149 16.21 12.55 -16.45
C SER A 149 16.08 12.84 -17.93
N TYR A 150 14.89 13.20 -18.43
CA TYR A 150 14.73 13.64 -19.81
C TYR A 150 15.31 15.05 -19.95
N ASN A 151 15.98 15.36 -21.06
CA ASN A 151 16.70 16.64 -21.24
C ASN A 151 15.98 17.63 -22.17
N ASN A 152 14.77 17.29 -22.64
CA ASN A 152 14.00 18.08 -23.60
C ASN A 152 14.83 18.47 -24.83
N SER A 153 15.55 17.49 -25.40
CA SER A 153 16.35 17.68 -26.61
C SER A 153 15.58 17.54 -27.92
N GLY A 154 14.28 17.25 -27.84
CA GLY A 154 13.43 16.96 -29.01
C GLY A 154 13.48 15.50 -29.48
N ALA A 155 14.41 14.70 -28.97
CA ALA A 155 14.44 13.25 -29.21
C ALA A 155 13.37 12.53 -28.38
N PRO A 156 12.78 11.43 -28.86
CA PRO A 156 11.83 10.64 -28.06
C PRO A 156 12.44 10.16 -26.73
N LEU A 157 11.62 10.12 -25.68
CA LEU A 157 11.95 9.51 -24.40
C LEU A 157 12.29 8.03 -24.62
N THR A 158 13.42 7.60 -24.07
CA THR A 158 13.84 6.20 -24.11
C THR A 158 13.43 5.47 -22.83
N ASP A 159 13.24 4.16 -22.93
CA ASP A 159 13.00 3.29 -21.78
C ASP A 159 14.15 3.38 -20.77
N SER A 160 13.83 3.19 -19.48
CA SER A 160 14.84 3.16 -18.42
C SER A 160 15.62 1.85 -18.46
N SER A 161 16.93 1.93 -18.23
CA SER A 161 17.78 0.74 -18.00
C SER A 161 17.84 0.34 -16.53
N THR A 162 17.23 1.12 -15.63
CA THR A 162 17.19 0.83 -14.20
C THR A 162 16.24 -0.33 -13.95
N ASP A 163 16.74 -1.42 -13.36
CA ASP A 163 15.92 -2.55 -12.94
C ASP A 163 15.76 -2.56 -11.41
N TYR A 164 14.55 -2.28 -10.94
CA TYR A 164 14.22 -2.39 -9.53
C TYR A 164 14.07 -3.86 -9.13
N MET A 165 14.27 -4.15 -7.86
CA MET A 165 14.01 -5.49 -7.34
C MET A 165 12.52 -5.84 -7.44
N ASN A 166 12.22 -7.12 -7.67
CA ASN A 166 10.89 -7.64 -7.42
C ASN A 166 10.67 -7.76 -5.91
N VAL A 167 9.75 -6.97 -5.34
CA VAL A 167 9.43 -7.08 -3.92
C VAL A 167 8.55 -8.32 -3.72
N PRO A 168 9.02 -9.33 -2.96
CA PRO A 168 8.26 -10.56 -2.76
C PRO A 168 6.95 -10.29 -2.01
N GLY A 169 5.91 -11.06 -2.34
CA GLY A 169 4.71 -11.09 -1.53
C GLY A 169 4.96 -11.77 -0.19
N PHE A 170 4.10 -11.50 0.79
CA PHE A 170 4.21 -12.11 2.11
C PHE A 170 2.85 -12.50 2.66
N GLY A 171 2.89 -13.41 3.64
CA GLY A 171 1.76 -13.79 4.47
C GLY A 171 2.18 -13.74 5.93
N MET A 172 1.32 -13.16 6.78
CA MET A 172 1.52 -13.09 8.22
C MET A 172 0.28 -13.53 8.98
N LEU A 173 0.49 -13.99 10.20
CA LEU A 173 -0.55 -14.48 11.09
C LEU A 173 -0.43 -13.78 12.44
N ASP A 174 -1.51 -13.17 12.88
CA ASP A 174 -1.59 -12.38 14.11
C ASP A 174 -2.65 -12.99 15.04
N ALA A 175 -2.35 -13.06 16.33
CA ALA A 175 -3.31 -13.45 17.36
C ALA A 175 -3.48 -12.31 18.35
N THR A 176 -4.73 -12.00 18.66
CA THR A 176 -5.08 -10.96 19.62
C THR A 176 -6.09 -11.50 20.62
N ALA A 177 -6.07 -10.96 21.83
CA ALA A 177 -7.03 -11.28 22.86
C ALA A 177 -7.36 -10.03 23.68
N TYR A 178 -8.53 -10.06 24.30
CA TYR A 178 -8.89 -9.11 25.33
C TYR A 178 -9.62 -9.77 26.48
N TRP A 179 -9.59 -9.10 27.63
CA TRP A 179 -10.32 -9.46 28.82
C TRP A 179 -10.83 -8.21 29.55
N GLN A 180 -12.13 -8.16 29.78
CA GLN A 180 -12.82 -7.17 30.60
C GLN A 180 -12.67 -7.56 32.08
N VAL A 181 -11.69 -6.97 32.75
CA VAL A 181 -11.34 -7.30 34.15
C VAL A 181 -12.23 -6.59 35.17
N ALA A 182 -12.84 -5.46 34.78
CA ALA A 182 -13.84 -4.75 35.56
C ALA A 182 -14.80 -4.01 34.60
N LYS A 183 -15.94 -3.51 35.08
CA LYS A 183 -16.98 -2.87 34.23
C LYS A 183 -16.44 -1.81 33.26
N ASN A 184 -15.40 -1.07 33.67
CA ASN A 184 -14.82 0.02 32.88
C ASN A 184 -13.32 -0.21 32.55
N VAL A 185 -12.82 -1.43 32.73
CA VAL A 185 -11.39 -1.75 32.52
C VAL A 185 -11.28 -2.96 31.60
N LYS A 186 -10.70 -2.72 30.42
CA LYS A 186 -10.39 -3.74 29.42
C LYS A 186 -8.89 -3.84 29.23
N LEU A 187 -8.37 -5.06 29.39
CA LEU A 187 -7.00 -5.41 29.02
C LEU A 187 -7.01 -6.03 27.63
N SER A 188 -6.10 -5.60 26.76
CA SER A 188 -5.89 -6.21 25.45
C SER A 188 -4.41 -6.44 25.18
N GLY A 189 -4.13 -7.47 24.37
CA GLY A 189 -2.77 -7.82 23.97
C GLY A 189 -2.78 -8.65 22.69
N GLY A 190 -1.61 -8.77 22.08
CA GLY A 190 -1.46 -9.53 20.85
C GLY A 190 -0.03 -9.92 20.54
N VAL A 191 0.08 -11.01 19.79
CA VAL A 191 1.31 -11.48 19.17
C VAL A 191 1.12 -11.36 17.67
N TYR A 192 1.92 -10.50 17.04
CA TYR A 192 1.87 -10.22 15.62
C TYR A 192 2.99 -10.96 14.90
N ASN A 193 2.70 -11.41 13.68
CA ASN A 193 3.61 -12.18 12.84
C ASN A 193 4.15 -13.44 13.57
N ILE A 194 3.25 -14.26 14.12
CA ILE A 194 3.57 -15.45 14.94
C ILE A 194 4.51 -16.43 14.21
N THR A 195 4.50 -16.40 12.87
CA THR A 195 5.35 -17.25 12.02
C THR A 195 6.78 -16.71 11.81
N ASP A 196 7.15 -15.61 12.45
CA ASP A 196 8.46 -14.95 12.37
C ASP A 196 8.93 -14.66 10.92
N ARG A 197 7.97 -14.29 10.06
CA ARG A 197 8.26 -14.03 8.64
C ARG A 197 8.97 -12.70 8.51
N LYS A 198 10.19 -12.71 7.98
CA LYS A 198 10.85 -11.51 7.47
C LYS A 198 10.28 -11.16 6.10
N TYR A 199 9.97 -9.89 5.89
CA TYR A 199 9.40 -9.40 4.64
C TYR A 199 9.87 -7.98 4.33
N TRP A 200 9.64 -7.55 3.09
CA TRP A 200 9.85 -6.17 2.66
C TRP A 200 8.50 -5.51 2.43
N ASP A 201 8.31 -4.32 2.97
CA ASP A 201 7.19 -3.48 2.57
C ASP A 201 7.44 -2.91 1.18
N TYR A 202 6.50 -3.12 0.26
CA TYR A 202 6.64 -2.67 -1.13
C TYR A 202 6.80 -1.16 -1.22
N LEU A 203 5.98 -0.37 -0.52
CA LEU A 203 6.06 1.09 -0.63
C LEU A 203 7.42 1.60 -0.14
N SER A 204 8.01 0.95 0.84
CA SER A 204 9.33 1.32 1.37
C SER A 204 10.50 0.81 0.52
N SER A 205 10.30 -0.26 -0.27
CA SER A 205 11.38 -0.99 -0.96
C SER A 205 11.34 -0.91 -2.49
N ARG A 206 10.26 -0.37 -3.07
CA ARG A 206 9.95 -0.43 -4.52
C ARG A 206 11.00 0.19 -5.45
N THR A 207 11.85 1.08 -4.96
CA THR A 207 12.92 1.71 -5.75
C THR A 207 14.30 1.13 -5.49
N LEU A 208 14.41 0.07 -4.68
CA LEU A 208 15.69 -0.62 -4.46
C LEU A 208 16.08 -1.41 -5.71
N THR A 209 17.37 -1.42 -6.03
CA THR A 209 17.95 -2.21 -7.13
C THR A 209 18.67 -3.45 -6.58
N ASP A 210 19.31 -4.24 -7.45
CA ASP A 210 20.05 -5.46 -7.04
C ASP A 210 21.39 -5.62 -7.79
N THR A 211 21.98 -4.49 -8.18
CA THR A 211 23.09 -4.46 -9.14
C THR A 211 24.45 -4.27 -8.48
N SER A 212 24.47 -3.75 -7.25
CA SER A 212 25.69 -3.40 -6.53
C SER A 212 25.75 -3.99 -5.12
N ASN A 213 26.94 -4.03 -4.52
CA ASN A 213 27.08 -4.40 -3.11
C ASN A 213 26.35 -3.42 -2.17
N GLN A 214 26.29 -2.13 -2.53
CA GLN A 214 25.51 -1.15 -1.77
C GLN A 214 24.02 -1.48 -1.80
N ASP A 215 23.53 -1.98 -2.93
CA ASP A 215 22.13 -2.37 -3.11
C ASP A 215 21.78 -3.55 -2.18
N ALA A 216 22.68 -4.54 -2.06
CA ALA A 216 22.52 -5.66 -1.14
C ALA A 216 22.42 -5.20 0.33
N TYR A 217 23.23 -4.22 0.75
CA TYR A 217 23.12 -3.63 2.08
C TYR A 217 21.79 -2.89 2.28
N ASN A 218 21.39 -2.06 1.31
CA ASN A 218 20.13 -1.31 1.38
C ASN A 218 18.92 -2.25 1.49
N LYS A 219 18.93 -3.36 0.74
CA LYS A 219 17.92 -4.42 0.83
C LYS A 219 17.87 -5.08 2.20
N ALA A 220 19.02 -5.39 2.79
CA ALA A 220 19.09 -6.01 4.11
C ALA A 220 18.53 -5.09 5.21
N LEU A 221 18.73 -3.78 5.09
CA LEU A 221 18.21 -2.77 6.03
C LEU A 221 16.71 -2.52 5.88
N ALA A 222 16.13 -2.77 4.70
CA ALA A 222 14.71 -2.58 4.43
C ALA A 222 13.82 -3.74 4.92
N VAL A 223 14.41 -4.78 5.51
CA VAL A 223 13.66 -5.93 6.04
C VAL A 223 12.88 -5.51 7.29
N MET A 224 11.57 -5.76 7.26
CA MET A 224 10.70 -5.55 8.42
C MET A 224 11.02 -6.59 9.51
N PRO A 225 10.94 -6.20 10.80
CA PRO A 225 11.21 -7.09 11.91
C PRO A 225 10.23 -8.27 11.95
N GLY A 226 10.66 -9.35 12.60
CA GLY A 226 9.92 -10.61 12.75
C GLY A 226 8.75 -10.53 13.74
N VAL A 227 8.63 -11.48 14.65
CA VAL A 227 7.57 -11.48 15.68
C VAL A 227 7.59 -10.17 16.48
N ILE A 228 6.43 -9.55 16.66
CA ILE A 228 6.25 -8.38 17.54
C ILE A 228 5.19 -8.71 18.58
N SER A 229 5.53 -8.59 19.87
CA SER A 229 4.58 -8.68 20.97
C SER A 229 4.18 -7.29 21.46
N SER A 230 2.89 -7.03 21.61
CA SER A 230 2.37 -5.85 22.27
C SER A 230 1.63 -6.25 23.55
N TRP A 231 2.02 -5.64 24.67
CA TRP A 231 1.41 -5.88 25.97
C TRP A 231 0.59 -4.67 26.42
N ALA A 232 -0.65 -4.95 26.85
CA ALA A 232 -1.51 -4.13 27.69
C ALA A 232 -1.66 -2.65 27.28
N SER A 233 -2.55 -2.38 26.33
CA SER A 233 -3.16 -1.04 26.23
C SER A 233 -4.38 -0.98 27.15
N MET A 234 -4.26 -0.27 28.28
CA MET A 234 -5.35 -0.06 29.22
C MET A 234 -6.21 1.11 28.76
N LEU A 235 -7.43 0.81 28.30
CA LEU A 235 -8.44 1.82 28.00
C LEU A 235 -9.39 1.93 29.20
N ILE A 236 -9.35 3.09 29.87
CA ILE A 236 -10.36 3.48 30.86
C ILE A 236 -11.39 4.33 30.12
N SER A 237 -12.61 3.84 30.00
CA SER A 237 -13.76 4.64 29.57
C SER A 237 -14.32 5.36 30.80
N ASN A 238 -14.33 6.69 30.77
CA ASN A 238 -15.12 7.49 31.70
C ASN A 238 -16.57 7.48 31.17
N GLY A 239 -17.50 7.02 32.02
CA GLY A 239 -18.93 7.02 31.75
C GLY A 239 -19.56 8.40 31.84
#